data_AF-A0A0D2WAU6-F1
#
_entry.id   AF-A0A0D2WAU6-F1
#
_cell.length_a   1.000
_cell.length_b   1.000
_cell.length_c   1.000
_cell.angle_alpha   90.00
_cell.angle_beta   90.00
_cell.angle_gamma   90.00
#
_symmetry.space_group_name_H-M   'P 1'
#
loop_
_entity.id
_entity.type
_entity.pdbx_description
1 polymer ?
#
loop_
_entity_poly.entity_id
_entity_poly.type
_entity_poly.pdbx_seq_one_letter_code
_entity_poly.pdbx_strand_id
1 'polypeptide(L)'
;AYSPLGSQEGGRDLIHDETVDRIAKKLNKTPGQVLVKWAIQRGTSVIPKSNNPDRIKENMKVFGWELPQEDFQALCNIPDQKRVLHGEQLFVNKNAGPLRSVADVWDHED
;
A
#
# COMPACT_ATOMS: atom_id res chain seq x y z
N ALA A 1 4.34 -4.79 6.59
CA ALA A 1 3.69 -3.64 5.94
C ALA A 1 2.18 -3.66 6.23
N TYR A 2 1.67 -2.66 6.95
CA TYR A 2 0.23 -2.44 7.15
C TYR A 2 -0.35 -1.62 5.98
N SER A 3 -1.68 -1.65 5.82
CA SER A 3 -2.39 -1.05 4.68
C SER A 3 -1.75 -1.35 3.30
N PRO A 4 -1.37 -2.61 3.01
CA PRO A 4 -0.63 -2.96 1.79
C PRO A 4 -1.41 -2.72 0.49
N LEU A 5 -2.73 -2.49 0.58
CA LEU A 5 -3.63 -2.23 -0.54
C LEU A 5 -4.07 -0.75 -0.64
N GLY A 6 -3.47 0.14 0.16
CA GLY A 6 -3.80 1.58 0.14
C GLY A 6 -4.91 2.04 1.09
N SER A 7 -5.55 1.12 1.84
CA SER A 7 -6.71 1.38 2.72
C SER A 7 -7.99 1.75 1.95
N GLN A 8 -9.16 1.61 2.59
CA GLN A 8 -10.46 1.92 1.98
C GLN A 8 -10.83 3.39 2.18
N GLU A 9 -11.21 3.79 3.39
CA GLU A 9 -11.66 5.16 3.70
C GLU A 9 -10.47 6.11 3.84
N GLY A 10 -10.50 7.22 3.11
CA GLY A 10 -9.41 8.20 3.05
C GLY A 10 -8.09 7.64 2.49
N GLY A 11 -8.14 6.42 1.93
CA GLY A 11 -7.00 5.69 1.40
C GLY A 11 -6.57 6.13 0.01
N ARG A 12 -5.48 5.55 -0.46
CA ARG A 12 -5.09 5.62 -1.87
C ARG A 12 -5.72 4.46 -2.61
N ASP A 13 -6.38 4.75 -3.72
CA ASP A 13 -6.98 3.73 -4.56
C ASP A 13 -5.93 3.04 -5.46
N LEU A 14 -5.06 2.26 -4.82
CA LEU A 14 -4.03 1.48 -5.52
C LEU A 14 -4.60 0.30 -6.30
N ILE A 15 -5.84 -0.11 -6.00
CA ILE A 15 -6.50 -1.24 -6.68
C ILE A 15 -6.87 -0.85 -8.12
N HIS A 16 -7.19 0.42 -8.35
CA HIS A 16 -7.53 0.94 -9.68
C HIS A 16 -6.41 1.79 -10.30
N ASP A 17 -5.20 1.77 -9.73
CA ASP A 17 -4.03 2.42 -10.33
C ASP A 17 -3.69 1.78 -11.68
N GLU A 18 -3.44 2.60 -12.70
CA GLU A 18 -3.20 2.14 -14.08
C GLU A 18 -1.96 1.24 -14.19
N THR A 19 -0.90 1.52 -13.42
CA THR A 19 0.32 0.70 -13.41
C THR A 19 0.02 -0.65 -12.80
N VAL A 20 -0.71 -0.68 -11.69
CA VAL A 20 -1.12 -1.92 -11.01
C VAL A 20 -2.03 -2.76 -11.93
N ASP A 21 -3.05 -2.15 -12.55
CA ASP A 21 -4.00 -2.84 -13.44
C ASP A 21 -3.31 -3.41 -14.68
N ARG A 22 -2.42 -2.63 -15.32
CA ARG A 22 -1.61 -3.09 -16.47
C ARG A 22 -0.79 -4.34 -16.11
N ILE A 23 -0.12 -4.33 -14.96
CA ILE A 23 0.73 -5.44 -14.51
C ILE A 23 -0.15 -6.66 -14.13
N ALA A 24 -1.27 -6.42 -13.45
CA ALA A 24 -2.21 -7.46 -13.08
C ALA A 24 -2.73 -8.21 -14.32
N LYS A 25 -3.12 -7.47 -15.37
CA LYS A 25 -3.52 -8.03 -16.67
C LYS A 25 -2.37 -8.80 -17.34
N LYS A 26 -1.16 -8.22 -17.41
CA LYS A 26 0.02 -8.86 -18.00
C LYS A 26 0.33 -10.22 -17.36
N LEU A 27 0.20 -10.31 -16.04
CA LEU A 27 0.57 -11.51 -15.26
C LEU A 27 -0.61 -12.46 -14.98
N ASN A 28 -1.81 -12.12 -15.48
CA ASN A 28 -3.06 -12.83 -15.19
C ASN A 28 -3.27 -13.02 -13.67
N LYS A 29 -3.19 -11.90 -12.93
CA LYS A 29 -3.40 -11.79 -11.47
C LYS A 29 -4.40 -10.69 -11.17
N THR A 30 -4.86 -10.62 -9.93
CA THR A 30 -5.67 -9.49 -9.46
C THR A 30 -4.78 -8.31 -9.02
N PRO A 31 -5.26 -7.05 -9.07
CA PRO A 31 -4.51 -5.91 -8.54
C PRO A 31 -4.05 -6.09 -7.09
N GLY A 32 -4.90 -6.66 -6.24
CA GLY A 32 -4.56 -6.95 -4.83
C GLY A 32 -3.40 -7.95 -4.70
N GLN A 33 -3.35 -8.97 -5.56
CA GLN A 33 -2.25 -9.92 -5.60
C GLN A 33 -0.93 -9.26 -6.02
N VAL A 34 -0.96 -8.36 -7.01
CA VAL A 34 0.22 -7.60 -7.46
C VAL A 34 0.78 -6.75 -6.32
N LEU A 35 -0.07 -5.98 -5.63
CA LEU A 35 0.33 -5.12 -4.50
C LEU A 35 0.92 -5.94 -3.33
N VAL A 36 0.26 -7.03 -2.95
CA VAL A 36 0.77 -7.94 -1.93
C VAL A 36 2.10 -8.55 -2.36
N LYS A 37 2.20 -9.01 -3.61
CA LYS A 37 3.41 -9.64 -4.13
C LYS A 37 4.60 -8.68 -4.12
N TRP A 38 4.38 -7.44 -4.54
CA TRP A 38 5.39 -6.39 -4.52
C TRP A 38 5.95 -6.17 -3.12
N ALA A 39 5.09 -6.05 -2.11
CA ALA A 39 5.53 -5.86 -0.73
C ALA A 39 6.32 -7.06 -0.18
N ILE A 40 5.94 -8.29 -0.57
CA ILE A 40 6.70 -9.50 -0.23
C ILE A 40 8.07 -9.51 -0.92
N GLN A 41 8.15 -9.17 -2.21
CA GLN A 41 9.42 -9.11 -2.95
C GLN A 41 10.35 -8.00 -2.44
N ARG A 42 9.81 -6.93 -1.84
CA ARG A 42 10.59 -5.94 -1.09
C ARG A 42 11.18 -6.46 0.22
N GLY A 43 10.84 -7.68 0.64
CA GLY A 43 11.31 -8.29 1.88
C GLY A 43 10.43 -8.01 3.09
N THR A 44 9.19 -7.51 2.90
CA THR A 44 8.28 -7.24 4.01
C THR A 44 7.16 -8.27 4.10
N SER A 45 6.82 -8.72 5.32
CA SER A 45 5.55 -9.40 5.55
C SER A 45 4.38 -8.45 5.32
N VAL A 46 3.20 -8.97 4.98
CA VAL A 46 1.99 -8.18 4.72
C VAL A 46 0.80 -8.64 5.55
N ILE A 47 -0.13 -7.73 5.81
CA ILE A 47 -1.38 -8.01 6.54
C ILE A 47 -2.60 -7.40 5.81
N PRO A 48 -2.97 -7.91 4.61
CA PRO A 48 -4.10 -7.38 3.86
C PRO A 48 -5.43 -7.78 4.51
N LYS A 49 -6.18 -6.79 5.01
CA LYS A 49 -7.52 -7.01 5.58
C LYS A 49 -8.57 -7.19 4.48
N SER A 50 -9.47 -8.14 4.66
CA SER A 50 -10.71 -8.28 3.88
C SER A 50 -11.78 -8.97 4.75
N ASN A 51 -13.05 -8.61 4.55
CA ASN A 51 -14.20 -9.37 5.06
C ASN A 51 -14.89 -10.22 3.97
N ASN A 52 -14.44 -10.09 2.71
CA ASN A 52 -14.91 -10.89 1.59
C ASN A 52 -14.08 -12.18 1.49
N PRO A 53 -14.69 -13.38 1.61
CA PRO A 53 -14.00 -14.66 1.60
C PRO A 53 -13.16 -14.93 0.35
N ASP A 54 -13.62 -14.51 -0.83
CA ASP A 54 -12.90 -14.74 -2.08
C ASP A 54 -11.65 -13.88 -2.15
N ARG A 55 -11.74 -12.60 -1.76
CA ARG A 55 -10.56 -11.72 -1.64
C ARG A 55 -9.57 -12.21 -0.60
N ILE A 56 -10.04 -12.82 0.51
CA ILE A 56 -9.14 -13.44 1.51
C ILE A 56 -8.34 -14.57 0.84
N LYS A 57 -9.00 -15.45 0.09
CA LYS A 57 -8.32 -16.53 -0.65
C LYS A 57 -7.38 -15.98 -1.72
N GLU A 58 -7.77 -14.94 -2.45
CA GLU A 58 -6.94 -14.31 -3.48
C GLU A 58 -5.67 -13.69 -2.91
N ASN A 59 -5.78 -12.95 -1.80
CA ASN A 59 -4.66 -12.30 -1.12
C ASN A 59 -3.59 -13.30 -0.64
N MET A 60 -3.97 -14.56 -0.42
CA MET A 60 -3.04 -15.63 -0.05
C MET A 60 -2.36 -16.29 -1.26
N LYS A 61 -2.91 -16.16 -2.48
CA LYS A 61 -2.40 -16.80 -3.71
C LYS A 61 -1.28 -15.97 -4.37
N VAL A 62 -0.27 -15.61 -3.59
CA VAL A 62 0.84 -14.72 -3.98
C VAL A 62 2.22 -15.42 -3.99
N PHE A 63 2.21 -16.73 -3.74
CA PHE A 63 3.40 -17.59 -3.80
C PHE A 63 3.44 -18.39 -5.11
N GLY A 64 4.62 -18.86 -5.51
CA GLY A 64 4.80 -19.67 -6.73
C GLY A 64 4.87 -18.89 -8.05
N TRP A 65 4.94 -17.56 -8.00
CA TRP A 65 5.21 -16.68 -9.14
C TRP A 65 5.98 -15.45 -8.65
N GLU A 66 6.44 -14.59 -9.56
CA GLU A 66 7.16 -13.35 -9.23
C GLU A 66 6.80 -12.21 -10.18
N LEU A 67 6.97 -10.98 -9.71
CA LEU A 67 6.98 -9.78 -10.54
C LEU A 67 8.33 -9.72 -11.26
N PRO A 68 8.32 -9.65 -12.61
CA PRO A 68 9.52 -9.35 -13.37
C PRO A 68 10.14 -8.03 -12.90
N GLN A 69 11.48 -7.92 -13.00
CA GLN A 69 12.21 -6.75 -12.50
C GLN A 69 11.66 -5.42 -13.04
N GLU A 70 11.32 -5.35 -14.33
CA GLU A 70 10.74 -4.16 -14.94
C GLU A 70 9.40 -3.76 -14.30
N ASP A 71 8.49 -4.72 -14.10
CA ASP A 71 7.18 -4.47 -13.50
C ASP A 71 7.32 -4.11 -12.02
N PHE A 72 8.26 -4.74 -11.31
CA PHE A 72 8.60 -4.40 -9.93
C PHE A 72 9.08 -2.95 -9.81
N GLN A 73 9.98 -2.51 -10.70
CA GLN A 73 10.47 -1.13 -10.73
C GLN A 73 9.36 -0.15 -11.11
N ALA A 74 8.47 -0.50 -12.04
CA ALA A 74 7.31 0.33 -12.36
C ALA A 74 6.42 0.59 -11.13
N LEU A 75 6.17 -0.44 -10.31
CA LEU A 75 5.41 -0.30 -9.05
C LEU A 75 6.14 0.56 -8.01
N CYS A 76 7.47 0.46 -7.94
CA CYS A 76 8.28 1.31 -7.06
C CYS A 76 8.19 2.81 -7.43
N ASN A 77 7.91 3.10 -8.70
CA ASN A 77 7.87 4.46 -9.26
C ASN A 77 6.45 5.05 -9.37
N ILE A 78 5.43 4.40 -8.79
CA ILE A 78 4.07 4.97 -8.74
C ILE A 78 4.13 6.35 -8.05
N PRO A 79 3.59 7.41 -8.69
CA PRO A 79 3.62 8.77 -8.16
C PRO A 79 2.75 8.91 -6.89
N ASP A 80 2.83 10.07 -6.24
CA ASP A 80 2.05 10.39 -5.04
C ASP A 80 2.25 9.43 -3.86
N GLN A 81 3.49 9.35 -3.37
CA GLN A 81 3.90 8.55 -2.20
C GLN A 81 3.39 9.05 -0.83
N LYS A 82 2.20 9.66 -0.78
CA LYS A 82 1.62 10.22 0.44
C LYS A 82 1.14 9.12 1.40
N ARG A 83 1.39 9.34 2.69
CA ARG A 83 0.94 8.45 3.77
C ARG A 83 -0.55 8.65 4.05
N VAL A 84 -1.32 7.58 3.96
CA VAL A 84 -2.77 7.60 4.27
C VAL A 84 -3.01 7.88 5.75
N LEU A 85 -2.27 7.20 6.64
CA LEU A 85 -2.37 7.36 8.08
C LEU A 85 -1.22 8.22 8.59
N HIS A 86 -1.40 9.54 8.57
CA HIS A 86 -0.39 10.52 8.97
C HIS A 86 -0.52 10.99 10.43
N GLY A 87 -1.56 10.55 11.15
CA GLY A 87 -1.69 10.74 12.60
C GLY A 87 -2.20 12.11 13.07
N GLU A 88 -2.54 13.03 12.16
CA GLU A 88 -2.94 14.41 12.54
C GLU A 88 -4.09 14.43 13.54
N GLN A 89 -5.17 13.69 13.24
CA GLN A 89 -6.37 13.67 14.08
C GLN A 89 -6.17 12.98 15.44
N LEU A 90 -5.09 12.22 15.61
CA LEU A 90 -4.79 11.48 16.84
C LEU A 90 -3.85 12.24 17.76
N PHE A 91 -2.85 12.91 17.18
CA PHE A 91 -1.69 13.39 17.95
C PHE A 91 -1.44 14.89 17.80
N VAL A 92 -1.98 15.55 16.78
CA VAL A 92 -1.64 16.95 16.49
C VAL A 92 -2.60 17.89 17.21
N ASN A 93 -2.03 18.73 18.09
CA ASN A 93 -2.71 19.90 18.63
C ASN A 93 -1.92 21.16 18.25
N LYS A 94 -2.42 21.88 17.24
CA LYS A 94 -1.75 23.06 16.66
C LYS A 94 -1.51 24.18 17.68
N ASN A 95 -2.32 24.26 18.73
CA ASN A 95 -2.28 25.34 19.71
C ASN A 95 -1.46 24.96 20.96
N ALA A 96 -1.64 23.74 21.47
CA ALA A 96 -1.06 23.33 22.75
C ALA A 96 0.23 22.49 22.62
N GLY A 97 0.43 21.77 21.50
CA GLY A 97 1.48 20.75 21.39
C GLY A 97 1.19 19.50 22.26
N PRO A 98 2.17 18.61 22.48
CA PRO A 98 3.58 18.75 22.13
C PRO A 98 3.87 18.62 20.62
N LEU A 99 3.02 17.91 19.88
CA LEU A 99 3.10 17.79 18.42
C LEU A 99 2.12 18.79 17.79
N ARG A 100 2.65 19.77 17.05
CA ARG A 100 1.89 20.90 16.48
C ARG A 100 1.66 20.75 14.97
N SER A 101 2.38 19.85 14.31
CA SER A 101 2.22 19.56 12.89
C SER A 101 2.30 18.05 12.60
N VAL A 102 1.90 17.65 11.39
CA VAL A 102 2.09 16.27 10.92
C VAL A 102 3.56 15.92 10.81
N ALA A 103 4.40 16.87 10.40
CA ALA A 103 5.84 16.64 10.30
C ALA A 103 6.46 16.35 11.68
N ASP A 104 5.94 16.99 12.75
CA ASP A 104 6.38 16.71 14.12
C ASP A 104 6.07 15.26 14.53
N VAL A 105 4.97 14.67 14.02
CA VAL A 105 4.61 13.25 14.29
C VAL A 105 5.62 12.29 13.67
N TRP A 106 6.28 12.69 12.59
CA TRP A 106 7.20 11.88 11.79
C TRP A 106 8.63 12.40 11.85
N ASP A 107 8.97 13.21 12.86
CA ASP A 107 10.31 13.77 13.06
C ASP A 107 10.89 14.49 11.81
N HIS A 108 10.03 15.02 10.95
CA HIS A 108 10.37 15.63 9.66
C HIS A 108 11.08 14.69 8.67
N GLU A 109 10.85 13.37 8.77
CA GLU A 109 11.41 12.34 7.86
C GLU A 109 10.48 12.02 6.66
N ASP A 110 9.56 12.94 6.34
CA ASP A 110 8.52 12.81 5.31
C ASP A 110 9.07 12.59 3.88
#